data_AF-A0A7C0WYI2-F1
#
_entry.id   AF-A0A7C0WYI2-F1
#
_cell.length_a   1.000
_cell.length_b   1.000
_cell.length_c   1.000
_cell.angle_alpha   90.00
_cell.angle_beta   90.00
_cell.angle_gamma   90.00
#
_symmetry.space_group_name_H-M   'P 1'
#
loop_
_entity.id
_entity.type
_entity.pdbx_description
1 polymer ?
#
loop_
_entity_poly.entity_id
_entity_poly.type
_entity_poly.pdbx_seq_one_letter_code
_entity_poly.pdbx_strand_id
1 'polypeptide(L)'
;MEEKLVLVGVGHVFDISTQIKEVIDAVDPDAVALELDKNRLQFLLSPVKNKKSPNFLYFILSKIQEKIAKKYGVTTGSEMLSAAAMAKDKGIDILCIDKD
;
A
#
# COMPACT_ATOMS: atom_id res chain seq x y z
N MET A 1 -8.23 24.08 -14.18
CA MET A 1 -7.06 23.20 -13.96
C MET A 1 -7.27 21.97 -14.80
N GLU A 2 -6.21 21.43 -15.40
CA GLU A 2 -6.29 20.20 -16.19
C GLU A 2 -6.34 19.02 -15.21
N GLU A 3 -7.34 18.16 -15.37
CA GLU A 3 -7.46 16.95 -14.54
C GLU A 3 -6.33 16.00 -14.91
N LYS A 4 -5.50 15.62 -13.93
CA LYS A 4 -4.32 14.77 -14.15
C LYS A 4 -4.40 13.54 -13.26
N LEU A 5 -4.39 12.36 -13.88
CA LEU A 5 -4.26 11.08 -13.20
C LEU A 5 -2.84 10.54 -13.39
N VAL A 6 -2.15 10.22 -12.30
CA VAL A 6 -0.83 9.57 -12.31
C VAL A 6 -0.98 8.15 -11.78
N LEU A 7 -0.67 7.17 -12.63
CA LEU A 7 -0.68 5.76 -12.26
C LEU A 7 0.74 5.33 -11.88
N VAL A 8 0.91 4.88 -10.63
CA VAL A 8 2.18 4.34 -10.13
C VAL A 8 2.04 2.83 -10.05
N GLY A 9 2.71 2.12 -10.95
CA GLY A 9 2.78 0.66 -10.91
C GLY A 9 3.65 0.20 -9.74
N VAL A 10 3.12 -0.67 -8.90
CA VAL A 10 3.82 -1.20 -7.73
C VAL A 10 3.98 -2.72 -7.82
N GLY A 11 5.01 -3.25 -7.18
CA GLY A 11 5.08 -4.67 -6.89
C GLY A 11 5.26 -4.85 -5.39
N HIS A 12 4.37 -5.60 -4.74
CA HIS A 12 4.31 -5.79 -3.28
C HIS A 12 5.56 -6.38 -2.61
N VAL A 13 6.62 -6.64 -3.38
CA VAL A 13 7.87 -7.25 -2.93
C VAL A 13 9.09 -6.37 -3.25
N PHE A 14 8.87 -5.13 -3.69
CA PHE A 14 9.91 -4.16 -3.98
C PHE A 14 9.82 -2.96 -3.04
N ASP A 15 10.97 -2.44 -2.61
CA ASP A 15 11.02 -1.16 -1.92
C ASP A 15 10.93 -0.06 -2.97
N ILE A 16 9.76 0.57 -3.03
CA ILE A 16 9.52 1.72 -3.90
C ILE A 16 9.14 2.97 -3.11
N SER A 17 9.43 2.98 -1.80
CA SER A 17 9.06 4.06 -0.89
C SER A 17 9.62 5.41 -1.34
N THR A 18 10.87 5.43 -1.80
CA THR A 18 11.54 6.65 -2.28
C THR A 18 10.87 7.19 -3.55
N GLN A 19 10.57 6.32 -4.50
CA GLN A 19 9.92 6.70 -5.76
C GLN A 19 8.50 7.21 -5.53
N ILE A 20 7.74 6.58 -4.62
CA ILE A 20 6.41 7.07 -4.22
C ILE A 20 6.53 8.48 -3.65
N LYS A 21 7.49 8.72 -2.76
CA LYS A 21 7.74 10.03 -2.18
C LYS A 21 8.03 11.08 -3.26
N GLU A 22 8.96 10.78 -4.15
CA GLU A 22 9.35 11.68 -5.24
C GLU A 22 8.16 12.00 -6.15
N VAL A 23 7.31 11.03 -6.46
CA VAL A 23 6.09 11.25 -7.24
C VAL A 23 5.10 12.14 -6.49
N ILE A 24 4.81 11.87 -5.21
CA ILE A 24 3.88 12.68 -4.42
C ILE A 24 4.42 14.12 -4.27
N ASP A 25 5.71 14.29 -4.02
CA ASP A 25 6.36 15.60 -3.89
C ASP A 25 6.33 16.38 -5.21
N ALA A 26 6.52 15.71 -6.36
CA ALA A 26 6.55 16.36 -7.67
C ALA A 26 5.16 16.64 -8.24
N VAL A 27 4.17 15.80 -7.95
CA VAL A 27 2.81 15.91 -8.49
C VAL A 27 1.94 16.80 -7.61
N ASP A 28 2.18 16.83 -6.29
CA ASP A 28 1.35 17.50 -5.29
C ASP A 28 -0.16 17.20 -5.46
N PRO A 29 -0.57 15.92 -5.37
CA PRO A 29 -1.92 15.52 -5.70
C PRO A 29 -2.93 15.90 -4.61
N ASP A 30 -4.17 16.17 -5.01
CA ASP A 30 -5.29 16.38 -4.08
C ASP A 30 -5.64 15.11 -3.29
N ALA A 31 -5.41 13.93 -3.89
CA ALA A 31 -5.69 12.64 -3.28
C ALA A 31 -4.73 11.53 -3.76
N VAL A 32 -4.49 10.54 -2.90
CA VAL A 32 -3.80 9.29 -3.21
C VAL A 32 -4.81 8.14 -3.18
N ALA A 33 -5.02 7.50 -4.34
CA ALA A 33 -5.83 6.31 -4.47
C ALA A 33 -4.98 5.04 -4.30
N LEU A 34 -5.29 4.23 -3.30
CA LEU A 34 -4.63 2.96 -3.01
C LEU A 34 -5.49 1.81 -3.53
N GLU A 35 -4.88 0.91 -4.31
CA GLU A 35 -5.44 -0.41 -4.67
C GLU A 35 -5.47 -1.32 -3.43
N LEU A 36 -6.25 -0.92 -2.43
CA LEU A 36 -6.38 -1.58 -1.15
C LEU A 36 -7.76 -1.27 -0.57
N ASP A 37 -8.43 -2.27 0.00
CA ASP A 37 -9.69 -2.05 0.71
C ASP A 37 -9.45 -1.50 2.13
N LYS A 38 -10.51 -0.95 2.73
CA LYS A 38 -10.44 -0.31 4.05
C LYS A 38 -10.06 -1.27 5.17
N ASN A 39 -10.48 -2.55 5.10
CA ASN A 39 -10.18 -3.54 6.13
C ASN A 39 -8.70 -3.92 6.08
N ARG A 40 -8.14 -4.13 4.89
CA ARG A 40 -6.70 -4.37 4.71
C ARG A 40 -5.87 -3.15 5.08
N LEU A 41 -6.29 -1.93 4.75
CA LEU A 41 -5.61 -0.71 5.19
C LEU A 41 -5.57 -0.60 6.72
N GLN A 42 -6.70 -0.83 7.39
CA GLN A 42 -6.75 -0.84 8.86
C GLN A 42 -5.82 -1.92 9.45
N PHE A 43 -5.76 -3.09 8.83
CA PHE A 43 -4.86 -4.16 9.26
C PHE A 43 -3.39 -3.78 9.10
N LEU A 44 -3.00 -3.12 8.00
CA LEU A 44 -1.64 -2.62 7.81
C LEU A 44 -1.26 -1.53 8.82
N LEU A 45 -2.17 -0.60 9.11
CA LEU A 45 -1.96 0.49 10.07
C LEU A 45 -2.01 0.02 11.53
N SER A 46 -2.71 -1.06 11.82
CA SER A 46 -2.92 -1.59 13.15
C SER A 46 -2.99 -3.12 13.09
N PRO A 47 -1.84 -3.81 13.04
CA PRO A 47 -1.80 -5.26 12.92
C PRO A 47 -2.37 -5.91 14.20
N VAL A 48 -3.66 -6.26 14.16
CA VAL A 48 -4.30 -7.02 15.23
C VAL A 48 -3.75 -8.45 15.19
N LYS A 49 -3.07 -8.87 16.26
CA LYS A 49 -2.32 -10.14 16.37
C LYS A 49 -3.13 -11.42 16.13
N ASN A 50 -4.45 -11.36 16.02
CA ASN A 50 -5.30 -12.55 15.95
C ASN A 50 -6.48 -12.34 15.00
N LYS A 51 -6.34 -12.80 13.75
CA LYS A 51 -7.47 -13.33 12.98
C LYS A 51 -6.95 -14.35 11.96
N LYS A 52 -7.45 -15.58 12.05
CA LYS A 52 -7.29 -16.60 11.00
C LYS A 52 -7.92 -16.02 9.74
N SER A 53 -7.16 -15.93 8.64
CA SER A 53 -7.76 -15.67 7.33
C SER A 53 -8.85 -16.73 7.10
N PRO A 54 -10.10 -16.35 6.76
CA PRO A 54 -11.16 -17.32 6.53
C PRO A 54 -10.87 -18.22 5.32
N ASN A 55 -9.88 -17.89 4.50
CA ASN A 55 -9.61 -18.56 3.25
C ASN A 55 -8.15 -19.04 3.16
N PHE A 56 -7.96 -20.36 3.22
CA PHE A 56 -6.66 -21.04 3.31
C PHE A 56 -5.71 -20.70 2.15
N LEU A 57 -6.25 -20.47 0.94
CA LEU A 57 -5.48 -20.11 -0.24
C LEU A 57 -4.81 -18.73 -0.08
N TYR A 58 -5.55 -17.74 0.41
CA TYR A 58 -5.01 -16.40 0.68
C TYR A 58 -3.92 -16.43 1.76
N PHE A 59 -4.04 -17.30 2.75
CA PHE A 59 -2.99 -17.49 3.75
C PHE A 59 -1.69 -18.05 3.12
N ILE A 60 -1.79 -19.06 2.25
CA ILE A 60 -0.62 -19.60 1.53
C ILE A 60 0.02 -18.53 0.64
N LEU A 61 -0.78 -17.79 -0.12
CA LEU A 61 -0.30 -16.71 -0.99
C LEU A 61 0.40 -15.62 -0.18
N SER A 62 -0.17 -15.19 0.93
CA SER A 62 0.45 -14.24 1.87
C SER A 62 1.79 -14.75 2.39
N LYS A 63 1.90 -16.05 2.74
CA LYS A 63 3.18 -16.65 3.18
C LYS A 63 4.23 -16.67 2.07
N ILE A 64 3.82 -16.91 0.82
CA ILE A 64 4.73 -16.83 -0.34
C ILE A 64 5.19 -15.38 -0.54
N GLN A 65 4.28 -14.41 -0.48
CA GLN A 65 4.61 -12.99 -0.59
C GLN A 65 5.56 -12.54 0.52
N GLU A 66 5.30 -12.89 1.79
CA GLU A 66 6.20 -12.61 2.92
C GLU A 66 7.60 -13.20 2.69
N LYS A 67 7.70 -14.42 2.15
CA LYS A 67 8.98 -15.09 1.87
C LYS A 67 9.74 -14.38 0.75
N ILE A 68 9.05 -13.96 -0.31
CA ILE A 68 9.64 -13.20 -1.41
C ILE A 68 10.09 -11.82 -0.92
N ALA A 69 9.23 -11.10 -0.18
CA ALA A 69 9.53 -9.80 0.40
C ALA A 69 10.80 -9.86 1.28
N LYS A 70 10.90 -10.85 2.18
CA LYS A 70 12.12 -11.09 2.99
C LYS A 70 13.36 -11.32 2.14
N LYS A 71 13.26 -12.02 1.01
CA LYS A 71 14.39 -12.24 0.09
C LYS A 71 14.90 -10.92 -0.52
N TYR A 72 14.01 -9.96 -0.74
CA TYR A 72 14.34 -8.62 -1.24
C TYR A 72 14.59 -7.60 -0.12
N GLY A 73 14.58 -8.03 1.15
CA GLY A 73 14.83 -7.15 2.30
C GLY A 73 13.66 -6.22 2.64
N VAL A 74 12.45 -6.52 2.15
CA VAL A 74 11.26 -5.67 2.30
C VAL A 74 10.13 -6.38 3.02
N THR A 75 9.11 -5.63 3.41
CA THR A 75 7.88 -6.17 3.99
C THR A 75 6.75 -6.00 2.97
N THR A 76 5.97 -7.05 2.74
CA THR A 76 4.83 -6.99 1.82
C THR A 76 3.87 -5.87 2.20
N GLY A 77 3.48 -5.02 1.25
CA GLY A 77 2.58 -3.90 1.51
C GLY A 77 3.28 -2.65 2.05
N SER A 78 4.62 -2.64 2.15
CA SER A 78 5.37 -1.45 2.58
C SER A 78 5.17 -0.26 1.66
N GLU A 79 4.94 -0.50 0.37
CA GLU A 79 4.67 0.53 -0.64
C GLU A 79 3.35 1.26 -0.35
N MET A 80 2.28 0.51 -0.05
CA MET A 80 0.97 1.07 0.29
C MET A 80 1.02 1.80 1.63
N LEU A 81 1.71 1.23 2.62
CA LEU A 81 1.90 1.86 3.92
C LEU A 81 2.68 3.18 3.79
N SER A 82 3.72 3.20 2.95
CA SER A 82 4.53 4.40 2.69
C SER A 82 3.69 5.49 2.02
N ALA A 83 2.91 5.14 0.99
CA ALA A 83 2.00 6.07 0.33
C ALA A 83 0.97 6.64 1.32
N ALA A 84 0.35 5.79 2.14
CA ALA A 84 -0.62 6.20 3.15
C ALA A 84 0.00 7.11 4.22
N ALA A 85 1.22 6.79 4.69
CA ALA A 85 1.93 7.60 5.66
C ALA A 85 2.28 8.99 5.10
N MET A 86 2.83 9.04 3.88
CA MET A 86 3.20 10.30 3.23
C MET A 86 1.99 11.19 2.94
N ALA A 87 0.89 10.60 2.45
CA ALA A 87 -0.35 11.34 2.23
C ALA A 87 -0.86 11.94 3.54
N LYS A 88 -0.88 11.14 4.62
CA LYS A 88 -1.27 11.60 5.95
C LYS A 88 -0.37 12.73 6.47
N ASP A 89 0.94 12.60 6.33
CA ASP A 89 1.91 13.60 6.78
C ASP A 89 1.76 14.95 6.04
N LYS A 90 1.31 14.91 4.78
CA LYS A 90 1.05 16.09 3.94
C LYS A 90 -0.39 16.60 4.00
N GLY A 91 -1.29 15.90 4.68
CA GLY A 91 -2.72 16.23 4.70
C GLY A 91 -3.42 15.99 3.35
N ILE A 92 -2.90 15.07 2.53
CA ILE A 92 -3.48 14.64 1.26
C ILE A 92 -4.53 13.55 1.54
N ASP A 93 -5.67 13.61 0.85
CA ASP A 93 -6.74 12.65 1.03
C ASP A 93 -6.33 11.23 0.58
N ILE A 94 -6.80 10.20 1.30
CA ILE A 94 -6.54 8.80 0.96
C ILE A 94 -7.84 8.14 0.53
N LEU A 95 -7.84 7.57 -0.67
CA LEU A 95 -8.97 6.85 -1.25
C LEU A 95 -8.63 5.36 -1.37
N CYS A 96 -9.48 4.49 -0.84
CA CYS A 96 -9.39 3.04 -1.04
C CYS A 96 -10.19 2.67 -2.29
N ILE A 97 -9.54 2.13 -3.32
CA ILE A 97 -10.17 1.83 -4.63
C ILE A 97 -10.26 0.34 -4.93
N ASP A 98 -9.92 -0.53 -3.99
CA ASP A 98 -10.11 -1.99 -4.11
C ASP A 98 -11.31 -2.49 -3.29
N LYS A 99 -11.81 -3.68 -3.63
CA LYS A 99 -12.89 -4.38 -2.93
C LYS A 99 -12.30 -5.47 -2.01
N ASP A 100 -12.95 -5.68 -0.88
CA ASP A 100 -12.62 -6.73 0.10
C ASP A 100 -12.77 -8.15 -0.51
#